data_AF-A0AAV0Y6G2-F1
#
_entry.id   AF-A0AAV0Y6G2-F1
#
_cell.length_a   1.000
_cell.length_b   1.000
_cell.length_c   1.000
_cell.angle_alpha   90.00
_cell.angle_beta   90.00
_cell.angle_gamma   90.00
#
_symmetry.space_group_name_H-M   'P 1'
#
loop_
_entity.id
_entity.type
_entity.pdbx_description
1 polymer ?
#
loop_
_entity_poly.entity_id
_entity_poly.type
_entity_poly.pdbx_seq_one_letter_code
_entity_poly.pdbx_strand_id
1 'polypeptide(L)'
;MCVLLLIFGVPTIRAIYLGMTCHFIDKLNYSRYSYILACRRIKGNHTYLNIAKVINEIMLDFKIENEKVTRVVTDNASNFGKAFRTFSKQFNVTNTHISDSNYLGLISSDDSDSDVNISSDDDVNDSNLEFDVVDLSSLMLNHKETITNTMSLPSHLTCSAHTLNLISSVDTAKIVDQAYNSISKITFKKLSSFWNLLSRSTVVSDKVFDLCSCKFPVPNLTRWNSMYDAVHKVVTNKQNLVLVFN
;
A
#
# COMPACT_ATOMS: atom_id res chain seq x y z
N MET A 1 -9.15 -8.52 -19.54
CA MET A 1 -9.06 -9.20 -18.22
C MET A 1 -8.62 -8.16 -17.21
N CYS A 2 -9.23 -8.10 -16.02
CA CYS A 2 -8.90 -7.08 -15.01
C CYS A 2 -8.07 -7.72 -13.89
N VAL A 3 -6.79 -7.40 -13.80
CA VAL A 3 -5.95 -7.97 -12.74
C VAL A 3 -6.06 -7.07 -11.52
N LEU A 4 -6.55 -7.58 -10.39
CA LEU A 4 -6.64 -6.81 -9.14
C LEU A 4 -5.43 -7.16 -8.30
N LEU A 5 -4.60 -6.17 -7.99
CA LEU A 5 -3.41 -6.39 -7.18
C LEU A 5 -3.77 -6.12 -5.71
N LEU A 6 -4.05 -7.17 -4.95
CA LEU A 6 -4.27 -7.05 -3.51
C LEU A 6 -2.97 -7.25 -2.74
N ILE A 7 -2.28 -6.13 -2.49
CA ILE A 7 -1.04 -6.12 -1.73
C ILE A 7 -1.38 -5.94 -0.25
N PHE A 8 -0.92 -6.84 0.60
CA PHE A 8 -1.12 -6.73 2.04
C PHE A 8 0.17 -7.05 2.78
N GLY A 9 0.58 -6.13 3.65
CA GLY A 9 1.61 -6.43 4.65
C GLY A 9 1.06 -7.42 5.67
N VAL A 10 1.82 -8.49 5.97
CA VAL A 10 1.48 -9.39 7.08
C VAL A 10 2.18 -8.85 8.34
N PRO A 11 1.45 -8.29 9.32
CA PRO A 11 2.06 -7.53 10.43
C PRO A 11 2.95 -8.35 11.38
N THR A 12 2.79 -9.68 11.38
CA THR A 12 3.46 -10.59 12.34
C THR A 12 4.83 -11.08 11.90
N ILE A 13 5.23 -10.81 10.64
CA ILE A 13 6.55 -11.19 10.10
C ILE A 13 7.21 -9.89 9.65
N ARG A 14 8.50 -9.67 9.95
CA ARG A 14 9.30 -8.58 9.35
C ARG A 14 9.56 -8.85 7.85
N ALA A 15 8.52 -9.16 7.11
CA ALA A 15 8.52 -9.52 5.70
C ALA A 15 7.24 -8.96 5.08
N ILE A 16 7.41 -8.26 3.97
CA ILE A 16 6.30 -7.72 3.20
C ILE A 16 5.96 -8.73 2.12
N TYR A 17 4.67 -8.97 1.94
CA TYR A 17 4.17 -9.89 0.93
C TYR A 17 3.34 -9.14 -0.11
N LEU A 18 3.45 -9.59 -1.34
CA LEU A 18 2.68 -9.17 -2.48
C LEU A 18 1.66 -10.26 -2.82
N GLY A 19 0.40 -10.01 -2.49
CA GLY A 19 -0.72 -10.77 -3.02
C GLY A 19 -1.11 -10.22 -4.40
N MET A 20 -1.47 -11.12 -5.31
CA MET A 20 -1.93 -10.75 -6.64
C MET A 20 -3.07 -11.68 -7.05
N THR A 21 -4.21 -11.10 -7.44
CA THR A 21 -5.39 -11.82 -7.89
C THR A 21 -5.77 -11.38 -9.31
N CYS A 22 -6.33 -12.30 -10.08
CA CYS A 22 -6.82 -12.03 -11.42
C CYS A 22 -8.34 -12.14 -11.43
N HIS A 23 -9.00 -11.16 -12.04
CA HIS A 23 -10.44 -11.16 -12.20
C HIS A 23 -10.83 -10.93 -13.64
N PHE A 24 -11.86 -11.63 -14.09
CA PHE A 24 -12.44 -11.35 -15.39
C PHE A 24 -13.91 -11.74 -15.40
N ILE A 25 -14.63 -11.16 -16.34
CA ILE A 25 -16.03 -11.48 -16.59
C ILE A 25 -16.04 -12.31 -17.86
N ASP A 26 -16.63 -13.49 -17.80
CA ASP A 26 -16.86 -14.32 -18.98
C ASP A 26 -17.93 -13.66 -19.87
N LYS A 27 -17.66 -13.60 -21.17
CA LYS A 27 -18.51 -12.93 -22.14
C LYS A 27 -19.81 -13.68 -22.41
N LEU A 28 -19.84 -14.99 -22.17
CA LEU A 28 -21.01 -15.82 -22.48
C LEU A 28 -22.07 -15.76 -21.38
N ASN A 29 -21.65 -15.90 -20.12
CA ASN A 29 -22.55 -16.00 -18.98
C ASN A 29 -22.48 -14.79 -18.03
N TYR A 30 -21.63 -13.79 -18.33
CA TYR A 30 -21.39 -12.61 -17.48
C TYR A 30 -20.96 -12.92 -16.04
N SER A 31 -20.49 -14.13 -15.79
CA SER A 31 -20.01 -14.54 -14.47
C SER A 31 -18.61 -13.99 -14.22
N ARG A 32 -18.40 -13.47 -13.01
CA ARG A 32 -17.09 -13.00 -12.57
C ARG A 32 -16.29 -14.18 -12.03
N TYR A 33 -15.11 -14.38 -12.60
CA TYR A 33 -14.11 -15.30 -12.08
C TYR A 33 -13.05 -14.53 -11.31
N SER A 34 -12.54 -15.15 -10.24
CA SER A 34 -11.51 -14.61 -9.36
C SER A 34 -10.50 -15.70 -9.04
N TYR A 35 -9.24 -15.48 -9.37
CA TYR A 35 -8.16 -16.44 -9.14
C TYR A 35 -7.04 -15.78 -8.36
N ILE A 36 -6.47 -16.50 -7.40
CA ILE A 36 -5.24 -16.08 -6.74
C ILE A 36 -4.08 -16.50 -7.65
N LEU A 37 -3.29 -15.53 -8.11
CA LEU A 37 -2.10 -15.80 -8.90
C LEU A 37 -0.92 -16.10 -7.98
N ALA A 38 -0.66 -15.23 -6.99
CA ALA A 38 0.51 -15.40 -6.14
C ALA A 38 0.37 -14.69 -4.79
N CYS A 39 1.16 -15.17 -3.81
CA CYS A 39 1.49 -14.47 -2.58
C CYS A 39 3.02 -14.55 -2.41
N ARG A 40 3.75 -13.52 -2.84
CA ARG A 40 5.23 -13.53 -2.87
C ARG A 40 5.82 -12.59 -1.84
N ARG A 41 6.88 -13.02 -1.16
CA ARG A 41 7.66 -12.13 -0.30
C ARG A 41 8.45 -11.14 -1.17
N ILE A 42 8.30 -9.85 -0.89
CA ILE A 42 9.19 -8.81 -1.42
C ILE A 42 10.47 -8.85 -0.57
N LYS A 43 11.61 -9.15 -1.20
CA LYS A 43 12.92 -9.19 -0.54
C LYS A 43 13.52 -7.78 -0.49
N GLY A 44 14.16 -7.44 0.64
CA GLY A 44 14.74 -6.11 0.85
C GLY A 44 13.70 -5.04 1.13
N ASN A 45 14.05 -3.78 0.83
CA ASN A 45 13.17 -2.64 1.03
C ASN A 45 11.98 -2.68 0.07
N HIS A 46 10.82 -2.18 0.53
CA HIS A 46 9.60 -2.07 -0.26
C HIS A 46 9.65 -0.88 -1.23
N THR A 47 10.69 -0.84 -2.06
CA THR A 47 10.87 0.19 -3.07
C THR A 47 9.97 -0.09 -4.27
N TYR A 48 9.60 0.98 -4.99
CA TYR A 48 8.86 0.89 -6.24
C TYR A 48 9.50 -0.06 -7.28
N LEU A 49 10.84 -0.13 -7.32
CA LEU A 49 11.58 -1.03 -8.20
C LEU A 49 11.35 -2.51 -7.83
N ASN A 50 11.51 -2.86 -6.56
CA ASN A 50 11.30 -4.24 -6.09
C ASN A 50 9.85 -4.67 -6.27
N ILE A 51 8.90 -3.79 -6.04
CA ILE A 51 7.47 -4.04 -6.29
C ILE A 51 7.23 -4.35 -7.77
N ALA A 52 7.69 -3.47 -8.67
CA ALA A 52 7.52 -3.64 -10.11
C ALA A 52 8.14 -4.96 -10.59
N LYS A 53 9.32 -5.32 -10.06
CA LYS A 53 10.00 -6.57 -10.37
C LYS A 53 9.15 -7.78 -9.99
N VAL A 54 8.63 -7.84 -8.77
CA VAL A 54 7.82 -8.99 -8.32
C VAL A 54 6.50 -9.06 -9.10
N ILE A 55 5.87 -7.92 -9.45
CA ILE A 55 4.68 -7.92 -10.32
C ILE A 55 5.00 -8.52 -11.68
N ASN A 56 6.09 -8.07 -12.31
CA ASN A 56 6.52 -8.57 -13.62
C ASN A 56 6.84 -10.07 -13.59
N GLU A 57 7.54 -10.54 -12.55
CA GLU A 57 7.82 -11.97 -12.36
C GLU A 57 6.53 -12.79 -12.25
N ILE A 58 5.53 -12.34 -11.47
CA ILE A 58 4.24 -13.06 -11.38
C ILE A 58 3.55 -13.09 -12.75
N MET A 59 3.53 -11.98 -13.48
CA MET A 59 2.91 -11.92 -14.80
C MET A 59 3.58 -12.89 -15.78
N LEU A 60 4.92 -12.95 -15.79
CA LEU A 60 5.70 -13.88 -16.61
C LEU A 60 5.43 -15.34 -16.27
N ASP A 61 5.37 -15.68 -14.98
CA ASP A 61 5.15 -17.07 -14.54
C ASP A 61 3.78 -17.60 -14.97
N PHE A 62 2.77 -16.74 -15.02
CA PHE A 62 1.44 -17.07 -15.52
C PHE A 62 1.26 -16.81 -17.02
N LYS A 63 2.33 -16.39 -17.72
CA LYS A 63 2.32 -16.04 -19.16
C LYS A 63 1.23 -15.03 -19.51
N ILE A 64 1.02 -14.06 -18.61
CA ILE A 64 0.08 -12.97 -18.80
C ILE A 64 0.83 -11.82 -19.46
N GLU A 65 0.47 -11.54 -20.71
CA GLU A 65 0.95 -10.36 -21.44
C GLU A 65 0.27 -9.09 -20.95
N ASN A 66 1.00 -7.97 -20.95
CA ASN A 66 0.48 -6.68 -20.50
C ASN A 66 -0.73 -6.23 -21.33
N GLU A 67 -0.75 -6.52 -22.62
CA GLU A 67 -1.82 -6.19 -23.55
C GLU A 67 -3.15 -6.88 -23.21
N LYS A 68 -3.11 -8.02 -22.49
CA LYS A 68 -4.31 -8.74 -22.04
C LYS A 68 -4.88 -8.15 -20.75
N VAL A 69 -4.09 -7.39 -20.01
CA VAL A 69 -4.48 -6.75 -18.75
C VAL A 69 -5.04 -5.36 -19.04
N THR A 70 -6.33 -5.22 -18.78
CA THR A 70 -7.03 -3.94 -18.94
C THR A 70 -6.50 -2.93 -17.93
N ARG A 71 -6.45 -3.33 -16.65
CA ARG A 71 -6.04 -2.48 -15.53
C ARG A 71 -5.47 -3.32 -14.40
N VAL A 72 -4.56 -2.72 -13.64
CA VAL A 72 -4.04 -3.17 -12.35
C VAL A 72 -4.51 -2.21 -11.27
N VAL A 73 -5.09 -2.73 -10.19
CA VAL A 73 -5.61 -1.90 -9.09
C VAL A 73 -4.79 -2.15 -7.82
N THR A 74 -4.25 -1.10 -7.20
CA THR A 74 -3.53 -1.15 -5.90
C THR A 74 -4.08 -0.12 -4.92
N ASP A 75 -3.67 -0.15 -3.64
CA ASP A 75 -3.89 0.99 -2.74
C ASP A 75 -3.12 2.26 -3.19
N ASN A 76 -3.33 3.38 -2.46
CA ASN A 76 -2.70 4.67 -2.75
C ASN A 76 -1.30 4.82 -2.13
N ALA A 77 -0.65 3.75 -1.71
CA ALA A 77 0.71 3.87 -1.17
C ALA A 77 1.65 4.45 -2.23
N SER A 78 2.53 5.36 -1.80
CA SER A 78 3.43 6.12 -2.66
C SER A 78 4.30 5.23 -3.56
N ASN A 79 4.74 4.09 -3.03
CA ASN A 79 5.57 3.13 -3.77
C ASN A 79 4.84 2.47 -4.95
N PHE A 80 3.53 2.22 -4.87
CA PHE A 80 2.77 1.73 -6.04
C PHE A 80 2.62 2.83 -7.07
N GLY A 81 2.23 4.03 -6.64
CA GLY A 81 2.12 5.18 -7.53
C GLY A 81 3.43 5.43 -8.30
N LYS A 82 4.57 5.39 -7.62
CA LYS A 82 5.89 5.53 -8.25
C LYS A 82 6.20 4.37 -9.20
N ALA A 83 5.92 3.12 -8.82
CA ALA A 83 6.17 1.95 -9.66
C ALA A 83 5.40 2.04 -10.99
N PHE A 84 4.09 2.30 -10.91
CA PHE A 84 3.26 2.39 -12.12
C PHE A 84 3.55 3.65 -12.94
N ARG A 85 3.90 4.79 -12.33
CA ARG A 85 4.35 5.97 -13.09
C ARG A 85 5.66 5.72 -13.84
N THR A 86 6.58 4.95 -13.28
CA THR A 86 7.89 4.67 -13.89
C THR A 86 7.82 3.57 -14.96
N PHE A 87 7.06 2.51 -14.73
CA PHE A 87 7.12 1.29 -15.56
C PHE A 87 5.88 1.04 -16.43
N SER A 88 4.79 1.81 -16.28
CA SER A 88 3.65 1.65 -17.19
C SER A 88 3.92 2.38 -18.50
N LYS A 89 3.67 1.71 -19.63
CA LYS A 89 3.65 2.41 -20.92
C LYS A 89 2.49 3.39 -20.87
N GLN A 90 2.78 4.69 -20.93
CA GLN A 90 1.76 5.71 -21.16
C GLN A 90 1.11 5.34 -22.50
N PHE A 91 -0.14 4.86 -22.49
CA PHE A 91 -0.90 4.77 -23.72
C PHE A 91 -1.05 6.20 -24.22
N ASN A 92 -0.27 6.56 -25.25
CA ASN A 92 -0.50 7.78 -26.00
C ASN A 92 -1.89 7.65 -26.62
N VAL A 93 -2.88 8.25 -25.98
CA VAL A 93 -4.22 8.40 -26.54
C VAL A 93 -4.04 9.23 -27.81
N THR A 94 -4.05 8.56 -28.97
CA THR A 94 -4.18 9.24 -30.26
C THR A 94 -5.55 9.91 -30.29
N ASN A 95 -5.55 11.23 -30.23
CA ASN A 95 -6.60 12.18 -30.57
C ASN A 95 -8.02 11.60 -30.74
N THR A 96 -8.79 11.63 -29.67
CA THR A 96 -10.23 11.90 -29.76
C THR A 96 -10.54 13.05 -28.82
N HIS A 97 -10.96 14.17 -29.39
CA HIS A 97 -11.38 15.36 -28.67
C HIS A 97 -12.57 15.02 -27.76
N ILE A 98 -12.29 14.76 -26.48
CA ILE A 98 -13.24 14.96 -25.40
C ILE A 98 -12.49 15.77 -24.34
N SER A 99 -12.89 17.02 -24.24
CA SER A 99 -12.47 18.01 -23.25
C SER A 99 -12.93 17.58 -21.86
N ASP A 100 -12.21 16.65 -21.23
CA ASP A 100 -12.35 16.36 -19.80
C ASP A 100 -10.97 16.45 -19.13
N SER A 101 -10.58 17.69 -18.83
CA SER A 101 -9.36 18.06 -18.11
C SER A 101 -9.34 17.62 -16.63
N ASN A 102 -10.12 16.59 -16.25
CA ASN A 102 -10.33 16.17 -14.87
C ASN A 102 -9.87 14.73 -14.55
N TYR A 103 -9.20 14.03 -15.47
CA TYR A 103 -8.75 12.64 -15.22
C TYR A 103 -7.23 12.41 -15.28
N LEU A 104 -6.44 13.46 -15.51
CA LEU A 104 -4.98 13.37 -15.55
C LEU A 104 -4.36 14.21 -14.41
N GLY A 105 -3.76 13.54 -13.41
CA GLY A 105 -2.66 14.10 -12.62
C GLY A 105 -2.96 15.27 -11.66
N LEU A 106 -3.50 14.96 -10.48
CA LEU A 106 -3.25 15.71 -9.25
C LEU A 106 -3.05 14.63 -8.18
N ILE A 107 -1.87 14.37 -7.63
CA ILE A 107 -1.05 15.30 -6.85
C ILE A 107 0.43 15.10 -7.21
N SER A 108 1.06 16.19 -7.65
CA SER A 108 2.49 16.44 -7.49
C SER A 108 2.77 16.56 -5.99
N SER A 109 3.63 15.68 -5.46
CA SER A 109 4.47 16.02 -4.32
C SER A 109 5.90 15.99 -4.86
N ASP A 110 6.49 17.17 -4.98
CA ASP A 110 7.93 17.32 -5.03
C ASP A 110 8.53 16.53 -3.86
N ASP A 111 9.18 15.41 -4.17
CA ASP A 111 10.19 14.81 -3.29
C ASP A 111 11.53 15.11 -3.94
N SER A 112 12.04 16.30 -3.67
CA SER A 112 13.45 16.59 -3.77
C SER A 112 14.16 15.93 -2.58
N ASP A 113 14.40 14.62 -2.68
CA ASP A 113 15.35 13.93 -1.81
C ASP A 113 16.75 14.14 -2.38
N SER A 114 17.32 15.31 -2.10
CA SER A 114 18.74 15.58 -2.23
C SER A 114 19.46 15.10 -0.97
N ASP A 115 19.77 13.81 -0.91
CA ASP A 115 20.73 13.27 0.06
C ASP A 115 22.04 12.90 -0.67
N VAL A 116 22.85 13.92 -0.94
CA VAL A 116 24.28 13.76 -1.22
C VAL A 116 25.05 14.51 -0.14
N ASN A 117 25.23 13.85 0.99
CA ASN A 117 26.29 14.20 1.93
C ASN A 117 27.58 13.53 1.45
N ILE A 118 28.39 14.27 0.70
CA ILE A 118 29.80 13.94 0.51
C ILE A 118 30.58 15.13 1.05
N SER A 119 31.02 15.00 2.30
CA SER A 119 32.13 15.78 2.83
C SER A 119 33.39 15.34 2.09
N SER A 120 34.01 16.25 1.35
CA SER A 120 35.34 16.05 0.77
C SER A 120 36.21 17.25 1.11
N ASP A 121 36.95 17.14 2.21
CA ASP A 121 38.25 17.79 2.37
C ASP A 121 39.30 16.73 2.04
N ASP A 122 40.08 16.97 0.98
CA ASP A 122 41.55 16.95 0.99
C ASP A 122 42.10 16.94 -0.45
N ASP A 123 42.77 18.05 -0.79
CA ASP A 123 43.72 18.17 -1.89
C ASP A 123 44.94 17.28 -1.64
N VAL A 124 45.34 16.39 -2.57
CA VAL A 124 46.75 16.30 -3.05
C VAL A 124 46.84 15.66 -4.45
N ASN A 125 47.43 16.46 -5.34
CA ASN A 125 48.16 16.24 -6.59
C ASN A 125 48.65 14.83 -7.03
N ASP A 126 48.30 14.50 -8.28
CA ASP A 126 49.07 13.90 -9.40
C ASP A 126 49.98 12.67 -9.19
N SER A 127 49.61 11.55 -9.83
CA SER A 127 50.53 10.79 -10.69
C SER A 127 49.75 9.89 -11.66
N ASN A 128 49.96 10.11 -12.96
CA ASN A 128 49.41 9.35 -14.09
C ASN A 128 49.63 7.83 -13.98
N LEU A 129 48.55 7.08 -13.83
CA LEU A 129 48.45 5.67 -14.19
C LEU A 129 47.20 5.50 -15.07
N GLU A 130 47.41 5.20 -16.35
CA GLU A 130 46.38 4.94 -17.34
C GLU A 130 45.69 3.61 -16.99
N PHE A 131 44.62 3.70 -16.21
CA PHE A 131 43.65 2.63 -16.04
C PHE A 131 42.43 3.02 -16.87
N ASP A 132 41.93 2.11 -17.70
CA ASP A 132 40.64 2.32 -18.39
C ASP A 132 39.57 2.60 -17.33
N VAL A 133 39.24 3.89 -17.13
CA VAL A 133 38.19 4.32 -16.23
C VAL A 133 36.88 3.98 -16.91
N VAL A 134 36.39 2.76 -16.67
CA VAL A 134 35.01 2.42 -17.02
C VAL A 134 34.12 3.30 -16.14
N ASP A 135 33.53 4.33 -16.75
CA ASP A 135 32.61 5.23 -16.07
C ASP A 135 31.45 4.44 -15.46
N LEU A 136 31.44 4.36 -14.12
CA LEU A 136 30.41 3.69 -13.35
C LEU A 136 29.03 4.29 -13.63
N SER A 137 28.97 5.58 -14.00
CA SER A 137 27.74 6.27 -14.38
C SER A 137 27.19 5.68 -15.69
N SER A 138 28.04 5.44 -16.68
CA SER A 138 27.67 4.80 -17.95
C SER A 138 27.20 3.35 -17.76
N LEU A 139 27.82 2.57 -16.87
CA LEU A 139 27.33 1.22 -16.51
C LEU A 139 25.97 1.28 -15.79
N MET A 140 25.77 2.25 -14.90
CA MET A 140 24.50 2.45 -14.19
C MET A 140 23.38 2.94 -15.11
N LEU A 141 23.68 3.79 -16.08
CA LEU A 141 22.75 4.25 -17.10
C LEU A 141 22.34 3.10 -18.02
N ASN A 142 23.30 2.33 -18.52
CA ASN A 142 23.03 1.13 -19.33
C ASN A 142 22.22 0.08 -18.54
N HIS A 143 22.52 -0.10 -17.26
CA HIS A 143 21.75 -1.02 -16.41
C HIS A 143 20.33 -0.52 -16.18
N LYS A 144 20.15 0.78 -15.94
CA LYS A 144 18.84 1.42 -15.77
C LYS A 144 18.02 1.31 -17.05
N GLU A 145 18.60 1.60 -18.21
CA GLU A 145 17.97 1.44 -19.53
C GLU A 145 17.60 -0.01 -19.83
N THR A 146 18.47 -0.96 -19.49
CA THR A 146 18.21 -2.40 -19.68
C THR A 146 17.10 -2.91 -18.76
N ILE A 147 17.05 -2.46 -17.50
CA ILE A 147 15.95 -2.78 -16.57
C ILE A 147 14.64 -2.16 -17.05
N THR A 148 14.65 -0.90 -17.50
CA THR A 148 13.44 -0.23 -18.00
C THR A 148 12.95 -0.82 -19.32
N ASN A 149 13.83 -1.30 -20.20
CA ASN A 149 13.45 -1.99 -21.44
C ASN A 149 12.87 -3.39 -21.20
N THR A 150 13.15 -4.01 -20.05
CA THR A 150 12.66 -5.37 -19.72
C THR A 150 11.45 -5.37 -18.79
N MET A 151 11.24 -4.32 -17.99
CA MET A 151 10.12 -4.20 -17.06
C MET A 151 9.08 -3.20 -17.56
N SER A 152 7.96 -3.73 -18.06
CA SER A 152 6.77 -2.96 -18.40
C SER A 152 5.61 -3.43 -17.52
N LEU A 153 4.87 -2.48 -16.93
CA LEU A 153 3.64 -2.75 -16.19
C LEU A 153 2.40 -2.35 -17.01
N PRO A 154 1.25 -3.02 -16.81
CA PRO A 154 -0.01 -2.59 -17.42
C PRO A 154 -0.54 -1.28 -16.81
N SER A 155 -1.60 -0.72 -17.43
CA SER A 155 -2.30 0.47 -16.93
C SER A 155 -2.76 0.31 -15.48
N HIS A 156 -2.69 1.38 -14.70
CA HIS A 156 -2.94 1.39 -13.26
C HIS A 156 -4.22 2.14 -12.87
N LEU A 157 -4.82 1.70 -11.75
CA LEU A 157 -5.85 2.40 -11.01
C LEU A 157 -5.59 2.31 -9.52
N THR A 158 -6.09 3.31 -8.82
CA THR A 158 -6.13 3.34 -7.37
C THR A 158 -7.36 2.64 -6.81
N CYS A 159 -7.20 2.01 -5.66
CA CYS A 159 -8.26 1.30 -4.96
C CYS A 159 -9.28 2.30 -4.41
N SER A 160 -10.51 2.24 -4.92
CA SER A 160 -11.60 3.12 -4.48
C SER A 160 -11.88 2.99 -2.99
N ALA A 161 -11.78 1.79 -2.40
CA ALA A 161 -11.99 1.58 -0.97
C ALA A 161 -10.93 2.32 -0.13
N HIS A 162 -9.66 2.30 -0.56
CA HIS A 162 -8.60 3.04 0.13
C HIS A 162 -8.78 4.55 -0.02
N THR A 163 -9.21 5.03 -1.20
CA THR A 163 -9.55 6.44 -1.43
C THR A 163 -10.70 6.91 -0.53
N LEU A 164 -11.79 6.14 -0.43
CA LEU A 164 -12.90 6.45 0.47
C LEU A 164 -12.47 6.50 1.94
N ASN A 165 -11.60 5.57 2.35
CA ASN A 165 -11.04 5.57 3.71
C ASN A 165 -10.19 6.81 3.99
N LEU A 166 -9.39 7.25 3.02
CA LEU A 166 -8.59 8.46 3.13
C LEU A 166 -9.49 9.70 3.24
N ILE A 167 -10.53 9.80 2.40
CA ILE A 167 -11.52 10.90 2.47
C ILE A 167 -12.15 10.96 3.86
N SER A 168 -12.67 9.83 4.36
CA SER A 168 -13.26 9.76 5.70
C SER A 168 -12.30 10.19 6.81
N SER A 169 -11.04 9.77 6.72
CA SER A 169 -10.01 10.13 7.72
C SER A 169 -9.68 11.63 7.68
N VAL A 170 -9.54 12.19 6.48
CA VAL A 170 -9.27 13.62 6.27
C VAL A 170 -10.45 14.47 6.75
N ASP A 171 -11.68 14.07 6.44
CA ASP A 171 -12.89 14.79 6.85
C ASP A 171 -13.07 14.76 8.37
N THR A 172 -12.80 13.61 8.99
CA THR A 172 -12.84 13.48 10.45
C THR A 172 -11.79 14.38 11.13
N ALA A 173 -10.59 14.50 10.55
CA ALA A 173 -9.54 15.36 11.07
C ALA A 173 -9.85 16.87 10.93
N LYS A 174 -10.71 17.24 9.99
CA LYS A 174 -11.16 18.62 9.75
C LYS A 174 -12.34 19.05 10.62
N ILE A 175 -12.88 18.17 11.48
CA ILE A 175 -13.98 18.53 12.37
C ILE A 175 -13.53 19.62 13.35
N VAL A 176 -14.19 20.78 13.29
CA VAL A 176 -13.86 21.97 14.11
C VAL A 176 -14.59 21.97 15.46
N ASP A 177 -15.65 21.16 15.62
CA ASP A 177 -16.44 21.11 16.84
C ASP A 177 -15.58 20.69 18.06
N GLN A 178 -15.41 21.64 18.98
CA GLN A 178 -14.57 21.47 20.16
C GLN A 178 -15.19 20.50 21.19
N ALA A 179 -16.51 20.47 21.31
CA ALA A 179 -17.21 19.56 22.22
C ALA A 179 -17.05 18.11 21.71
N TYR A 180 -17.27 17.88 20.42
CA TYR A 180 -17.01 16.59 19.77
C TYR A 180 -15.55 16.17 19.96
N ASN A 181 -14.59 17.04 19.64
CA ASN A 181 -13.17 16.73 19.73
C ASN A 181 -12.74 16.36 21.15
N SER A 182 -13.28 17.04 22.16
CA SER A 182 -13.01 16.75 23.58
C SER A 182 -13.55 15.38 23.98
N ILE A 183 -14.81 15.09 23.64
CA ILE A 183 -15.47 13.80 23.95
C ILE A 183 -14.78 12.66 23.22
N SER A 184 -14.47 12.84 21.93
CA SER A 184 -13.80 11.86 21.08
C SER A 184 -12.43 11.49 21.65
N LYS A 185 -11.58 12.48 21.96
CA LYS A 185 -10.25 12.23 22.55
C LYS A 185 -10.31 11.44 23.85
N ILE A 186 -11.21 11.81 24.77
CA ILE A 186 -11.38 11.11 26.05
C ILE A 186 -11.86 9.67 25.82
N THR A 187 -12.84 9.49 24.92
CA THR A 187 -13.42 8.18 24.60
C THR A 187 -12.38 7.26 23.98
N PHE A 188 -11.68 7.70 22.94
CA PHE A 188 -10.66 6.89 22.27
C PHE A 188 -9.45 6.63 23.17
N LYS A 189 -9.11 7.52 24.12
CA LYS A 189 -8.09 7.23 25.14
C LYS A 189 -8.50 6.06 26.04
N LYS A 190 -9.76 6.03 26.50
CA LYS A 190 -10.29 4.89 27.29
C LYS A 190 -10.30 3.59 26.51
N LEU A 191 -10.75 3.64 25.25
CA LEU A 191 -10.76 2.46 24.38
C LEU A 191 -9.34 1.95 24.11
N SER A 192 -8.38 2.85 23.88
CA SER A 192 -6.97 2.51 23.72
C SER A 192 -6.42 1.80 24.95
N SER A 193 -6.71 2.30 26.16
CA SER A 193 -6.35 1.62 27.41
C SER A 193 -6.99 0.24 27.52
N PHE A 194 -8.26 0.10 27.14
CA PHE A 194 -8.96 -1.19 27.12
C PHE A 194 -8.30 -2.21 26.18
N TRP A 195 -8.04 -1.84 24.92
CA TRP A 195 -7.37 -2.74 23.97
C TRP A 195 -5.92 -3.06 24.38
N ASN A 196 -5.21 -2.11 24.97
CA ASN A 196 -3.87 -2.34 25.53
C ASN A 196 -3.89 -3.32 26.72
N LEU A 197 -4.91 -3.22 27.58
CA LEU A 197 -5.08 -4.14 28.70
C LEU A 197 -5.37 -5.55 28.22
N LEU A 198 -6.30 -5.70 27.27
CA LEU A 198 -6.65 -7.00 26.68
C LEU A 198 -5.49 -7.67 25.97
N SER A 199 -4.66 -6.90 25.26
CA SER A 199 -3.50 -7.47 24.54
C SER A 199 -2.37 -7.91 25.45
N ARG A 200 -2.27 -7.35 26.66
CA ARG A 200 -1.17 -7.61 27.60
C ARG A 200 -1.53 -8.60 28.70
N SER A 201 -2.81 -8.82 28.98
CA SER A 201 -3.27 -9.70 30.06
C SER A 201 -4.21 -10.78 29.53
N THR A 202 -3.75 -12.02 29.57
CA THR A 202 -4.58 -13.20 29.27
C THR A 202 -5.73 -13.33 30.26
N VAL A 203 -5.48 -13.10 31.56
CA VAL A 203 -6.50 -13.17 32.61
C VAL A 203 -7.67 -12.21 32.35
N VAL A 204 -7.38 -10.97 31.98
CA VAL A 204 -8.44 -9.99 31.66
C VAL A 204 -9.15 -10.38 30.36
N SER A 205 -8.41 -10.85 29.35
CA SER A 205 -8.97 -11.32 28.08
C SER A 205 -9.93 -12.50 28.28
N ASP A 206 -9.57 -13.46 29.13
CA ASP A 206 -10.40 -14.63 29.45
C ASP A 206 -11.65 -14.20 30.23
N LYS A 207 -11.52 -13.33 31.25
CA LYS A 207 -12.68 -12.79 31.98
C LYS A 207 -13.67 -12.06 31.05
N VAL A 208 -13.16 -11.31 30.08
CA VAL A 208 -13.97 -10.61 29.07
C VAL A 208 -14.62 -11.61 28.12
N PHE A 209 -13.91 -12.67 27.74
CA PHE A 209 -14.47 -13.74 26.92
C PHE A 209 -15.59 -14.49 27.64
N ASP A 210 -15.44 -14.80 28.92
CA ASP A 210 -16.46 -15.49 29.72
C ASP A 210 -17.77 -14.69 29.80
N LEU A 211 -17.67 -13.37 29.95
CA LEU A 211 -18.84 -12.48 30.08
C LEU A 211 -19.43 -12.05 28.73
N CYS A 212 -18.60 -11.81 27.72
CA CYS A 212 -19.05 -11.31 26.42
C CYS A 212 -19.20 -12.41 25.36
N SER A 213 -18.79 -13.65 25.66
CA SER A 213 -18.72 -14.78 24.73
C SER A 213 -17.99 -14.47 23.42
N CYS A 214 -17.10 -13.46 23.42
CA CYS A 214 -16.38 -13.04 22.24
C CYS A 214 -15.05 -12.35 22.56
N LYS A 215 -14.10 -12.46 21.63
CA LYS A 215 -12.82 -11.74 21.67
C LYS A 215 -12.95 -10.37 21.01
N PHE A 216 -12.28 -9.37 21.59
CA PHE A 216 -12.22 -8.02 21.06
C PHE A 216 -10.92 -7.84 20.27
N PRO A 217 -11.00 -7.46 18.98
CA PRO A 217 -9.81 -7.21 18.19
C PRO A 217 -9.13 -5.91 18.64
N VAL A 218 -7.81 -5.92 18.70
CA VAL A 218 -7.03 -4.69 18.86
C VAL A 218 -6.98 -3.98 17.50
N PRO A 219 -7.31 -2.68 17.43
CA PRO A 219 -7.24 -1.92 16.18
C PRO A 219 -5.83 -1.99 15.58
N ASN A 220 -5.76 -2.30 14.28
CA ASN A 220 -4.54 -2.26 13.50
C ASN A 220 -4.64 -1.18 12.41
N LEU A 221 -3.75 -0.19 12.48
CA LEU A 221 -3.70 0.95 11.53
C LEU A 221 -3.50 0.53 10.08
N THR A 222 -2.89 -0.62 9.83
CA THR A 222 -2.60 -1.12 8.46
C THR A 222 -3.81 -1.79 7.80
N ARG A 223 -4.93 -1.99 8.52
CA ARG A 223 -6.17 -2.56 7.99
C ARG A 223 -7.29 -1.54 8.10
N TRP A 224 -7.78 -1.09 6.95
CA TRP A 224 -8.73 0.04 6.82
C TRP A 224 -9.99 -0.06 7.71
N ASN A 225 -10.59 -1.24 7.85
CA ASN A 225 -11.80 -1.45 8.66
C ASN A 225 -11.52 -1.77 10.14
N SER A 226 -10.25 -1.93 10.54
CA SER A 226 -9.93 -2.51 11.85
C SER A 226 -10.35 -1.64 13.04
N MET A 227 -10.31 -0.31 12.90
CA MET A 227 -10.77 0.60 13.95
C MET A 227 -12.31 0.53 14.09
N TYR A 228 -13.01 0.55 12.95
CA TYR A 228 -14.48 0.43 12.93
C TYR A 228 -14.93 -0.88 13.58
N ASP A 229 -14.36 -2.02 13.17
CA ASP A 229 -14.73 -3.33 13.69
C ASP A 229 -14.49 -3.43 15.21
N ALA A 230 -13.37 -2.89 15.69
CA ALA A 230 -13.03 -2.87 17.11
C ALA A 230 -14.00 -1.99 17.93
N VAL A 231 -14.31 -0.79 17.45
CA VAL A 231 -15.28 0.11 18.10
C VAL A 231 -16.69 -0.47 18.08
N HIS A 232 -17.14 -0.95 16.91
CA HIS A 232 -18.45 -1.56 16.75
C HIS A 232 -18.63 -2.71 17.74
N LYS A 233 -17.63 -3.58 17.89
CA LYS A 233 -17.69 -4.69 18.84
C LYS A 233 -17.83 -4.26 20.30
N VAL A 234 -17.15 -3.18 20.70
CA VAL A 234 -17.31 -2.55 22.02
C VAL A 234 -18.72 -2.00 22.21
N VAL A 235 -19.26 -1.31 21.21
CA VAL A 235 -20.62 -0.76 21.26
C VAL A 235 -21.67 -1.87 21.37
N THR A 236 -21.54 -2.94 20.57
CA THR A 236 -22.47 -4.09 20.60
C THR A 236 -22.46 -4.79 21.96
N ASN A 237 -21.32 -4.86 22.64
CA ASN A 237 -21.17 -5.56 23.93
C ASN A 237 -21.13 -4.62 25.14
N LYS A 238 -21.57 -3.37 24.97
CA LYS A 238 -21.45 -2.32 25.99
C LYS A 238 -22.02 -2.73 27.35
N GLN A 239 -23.19 -3.37 27.37
CA GLN A 239 -23.85 -3.79 28.61
C GLN A 239 -23.02 -4.83 29.38
N ASN A 240 -22.49 -5.83 28.69
CA ASN A 240 -21.66 -6.87 29.30
C ASN A 240 -20.32 -6.32 29.78
N LEU A 241 -19.73 -5.37 29.03
CA LEU A 241 -18.47 -4.73 29.43
C LEU A 241 -18.60 -3.89 30.70
N VAL A 242 -19.76 -3.29 30.98
CA VAL A 242 -19.99 -2.60 32.26
C VAL A 242 -19.90 -3.56 33.45
N LEU A 243 -20.35 -4.82 33.28
CA LEU A 243 -20.25 -5.85 34.33
C LEU A 243 -18.82 -6.35 34.55
N VAL A 244 -17.96 -6.29 33.53
CA VAL A 244 -16.55 -6.73 33.62
C VAL A 244 -15.73 -5.80 34.53
N PHE A 245 -15.99 -4.50 34.45
CA PHE A 245 -15.20 -3.42 35.04
C PHE A 245 -15.88 -2.70 36.22
N ASN A 246 -17.08 -3.16 36.63
CA ASN A 246 -17.64 -2.89 37.95
C ASN A 246 -17.07 -3.87 38.98
#